data_AF-A0AAU6VU44-F1
#
_entry.id   AF-A0AAU6VU44-F1
#
_cell.length_a   1.000
_cell.length_b   1.000
_cell.length_c   1.000
_cell.angle_alpha   90.00
_cell.angle_beta   90.00
_cell.angle_gamma   90.00
#
_symmetry.space_group_name_H-M   'P 1'
#
loop_
_entity.id
_entity.type
_entity.pdbx_description
1 polymer ?
#
loop_
_entity_poly.entity_id
_entity_poly.type
_entity_poly.pdbx_seq_one_letter_code
_entity_poly.pdbx_strand_id
1 'polypeptide(L)'
;MKKLLLCLSLCLLALPAIACDSFRLKDGKLLHCGMSRIKLLELAGSPMDKYTQTLGVDSGRATAGKTVEVWSYRLQGSIGANSHSE
;
A
#
# COMPACT_ATOMS: atom_id res chain seq x y z
N MET A 1 -35.64 -14.92 -16.16
CA MET A 1 -34.68 -13.91 -16.67
C MET A 1 -34.33 -12.82 -15.65
N LYS A 2 -35.28 -12.20 -14.94
CA LYS A 2 -35.00 -11.18 -13.89
C LYS A 2 -34.07 -11.65 -12.76
N LYS A 3 -34.20 -12.89 -12.29
CA LYS A 3 -33.34 -13.46 -11.23
C LYS A 3 -31.88 -13.66 -11.68
N LEU A 4 -31.68 -13.97 -12.97
CA LEU A 4 -30.35 -14.14 -13.55
C LEU A 4 -29.65 -12.77 -13.74
N LEU A 5 -30.39 -11.74 -14.17
CA LEU A 5 -29.88 -10.37 -14.22
C LEU A 5 -29.46 -9.86 -12.83
N LEU A 6 -30.25 -10.18 -11.79
CA LEU A 6 -29.94 -9.77 -10.41
C LEU A 6 -28.64 -10.40 -9.90
N CYS A 7 -28.44 -11.71 -10.12
CA CYS A 7 -27.19 -12.39 -9.75
C CYS A 7 -25.99 -11.83 -10.53
N LEU A 8 -26.14 -11.57 -11.83
CA LEU A 8 -25.07 -11.03 -12.65
C LEU A 8 -24.67 -9.60 -12.21
N SER A 9 -25.65 -8.78 -11.80
CA SER A 9 -25.39 -7.45 -11.25
C SER A 9 -24.64 -7.47 -9.91
N LEU A 10 -24.85 -8.51 -9.09
CA LEU A 10 -24.21 -8.62 -7.78
C LEU A 10 -22.74 -9.06 -7.89
N CYS A 11 -22.41 -9.89 -8.89
CA CYS A 11 -21.03 -10.31 -9.15
C CYS A 11 -20.14 -9.17 -9.68
N LEU A 12 -20.70 -8.16 -10.36
CA LEU A 12 -19.94 -7.00 -10.84
C LEU A 12 -19.42 -6.09 -9.72
N LEU A 13 -19.96 -6.20 -8.50
CA LEU A 13 -19.52 -5.44 -7.32
C LEU A 13 -18.37 -6.13 -6.56
N ALA A 14 -18.06 -7.39 -6.87
CA ALA A 14 -17.03 -8.17 -6.21
C ALA A 14 -15.63 -7.96 -6.83
N LEU A 15 -15.34 -6.74 -7.32
CA LEU A 15 -13.98 -6.39 -7.73
C LEU A 15 -13.08 -6.46 -6.50
N PRO A 16 -11.94 -7.16 -6.56
CA PRO A 16 -10.98 -7.13 -5.46
C PRO A 16 -10.53 -5.69 -5.30
N ALA A 17 -10.85 -5.08 -4.16
CA ALA A 17 -10.18 -3.85 -3.76
C ALA A 17 -8.69 -4.18 -3.70
N ILE A 18 -7.89 -3.52 -4.53
CA ILE A 18 -6.43 -3.63 -4.48
C ILE A 18 -6.04 -2.97 -3.16
N ALA A 19 -6.03 -3.77 -2.08
CA ALA A 19 -5.83 -3.30 -0.74
C ALA A 19 -4.37 -2.88 -0.63
N CYS A 20 -4.15 -1.58 -0.74
CA CYS A 20 -2.90 -1.00 -0.27
C CYS A 20 -3.07 -0.71 1.20
N ASP A 21 -2.28 -1.39 2.02
CA ASP A 21 -2.39 -1.29 3.46
C ASP A 21 -2.26 0.16 3.93
N SER A 22 -2.99 0.46 5.01
CA SER A 22 -2.93 1.75 5.67
C SER A 22 -2.38 1.60 7.08
N PHE A 23 -1.73 2.63 7.61
CA PHE A 23 -1.22 2.66 8.98
C PHE A 23 -1.77 3.89 9.69
N ARG A 24 -2.50 3.69 10.79
CA ARG A 24 -3.07 4.79 11.57
C ARG A 24 -2.10 5.22 12.67
N LEU A 25 -1.67 6.48 12.59
CA LEU A 25 -0.84 7.13 13.60
C LEU A 25 -1.62 7.33 14.91
N LYS A 26 -0.90 7.48 16.02
CA LYS A 26 -1.50 7.74 17.34
C LYS A 26 -2.43 8.96 17.41
N ASP A 27 -2.23 9.95 16.54
CA ASP A 27 -3.07 11.15 16.44
C ASP A 27 -4.30 10.95 15.53
N GLY A 28 -4.53 9.72 15.07
CA GLY A 28 -5.66 9.32 14.23
C GLY A 28 -5.43 9.55 12.73
N LYS A 29 -4.34 10.20 12.33
CA LYS A 29 -4.02 10.41 10.91
C LYS A 29 -3.60 9.10 10.25
N LEU A 30 -3.84 9.00 8.95
CA LEU A 30 -3.65 7.77 8.19
C LEU A 30 -2.50 7.92 7.19
N LEU A 31 -1.54 7.00 7.23
CA LEU A 31 -0.59 6.76 6.14
C LEU A 31 -1.19 5.71 5.22
N HIS A 32 -1.10 5.92 3.91
CA HIS A 32 -1.60 4.98 2.91
C HIS A 32 -0.78 5.13 1.62
N CYS A 33 -0.86 4.12 0.76
CA CYS A 33 -0.18 4.18 -0.52
C CYS A 33 -0.70 5.31 -1.42
N GLY A 34 0.16 5.79 -2.31
CA GLY A 34 -0.13 6.91 -3.19
C GLY A 34 -0.02 8.28 -2.52
N MET A 35 0.25 8.34 -1.22
CA MET A 35 0.56 9.59 -0.53
C MET A 35 1.82 10.25 -1.11
N SER A 36 1.79 11.58 -1.25
CA SER A 36 2.97 12.31 -1.69
C SER A 36 4.09 12.23 -0.65
N ARG A 37 5.33 12.23 -1.14
CA ARG A 37 6.52 12.22 -0.27
C ARG A 37 6.50 13.36 0.76
N ILE A 38 6.06 14.56 0.35
CA ILE A 38 5.97 15.72 1.25
C ILE A 38 4.96 15.45 2.36
N LYS A 39 3.78 14.91 2.03
CA LYS A 39 2.76 14.64 3.04
C LYS A 39 3.18 13.52 3.99
N LEU A 40 3.85 12.48 3.48
CA LEU A 40 4.41 11.43 4.32
C LEU A 40 5.41 12.00 5.34
N LEU A 41 6.32 12.86 4.88
CA LEU A 41 7.31 13.51 5.77
C LEU A 41 6.66 14.46 6.78
N GLU A 42 5.61 15.18 6.39
CA GLU A 42 4.85 16.06 7.30
C GLU A 42 4.18 15.26 8.43
N LEU A 43 3.71 14.05 8.13
CA LEU A 43 2.98 13.21 9.09
C LEU A 43 3.89 12.29 9.93
N ALA A 44 4.86 11.65 9.29
CA ALA A 44 5.71 10.62 9.91
C ALA A 44 7.12 11.12 10.27
N GLY A 45 7.49 12.33 9.83
CA GLY A 45 8.84 12.86 9.96
C GLY A 45 9.84 12.19 9.01
N SER A 46 11.13 12.41 9.27
CA SER A 46 12.21 11.77 8.53
C SER A 46 12.24 10.26 8.83
N PRO A 47 12.52 9.41 7.82
CA PRO A 47 12.66 7.98 8.04
C PRO A 47 13.87 7.68 8.92
N MET A 48 13.81 6.56 9.66
CA MET A 48 14.93 6.08 10.45
C MET A 48 16.05 5.51 9.56
N ASP A 49 15.66 4.85 8.47
CA ASP A 49 16.58 4.32 7.48
C ASP A 49 15.99 4.49 6.08
N LYS A 50 16.88 4.63 5.11
CA LYS A 50 16.55 4.87 3.72
C LYS A 50 17.60 4.24 2.82
N TYR A 51 17.15 3.38 1.91
CA TYR A 51 18.02 2.76 0.91
C TYR A 51 17.34 2.69 -0.46
N THR A 52 18.16 2.47 -1.48
CA THR A 52 17.69 2.25 -2.85
C THR A 52 17.83 0.77 -3.18
N GLN A 53 16.77 0.18 -3.72
CA GLN A 53 16.76 -1.20 -4.17
C GLN A 53 16.43 -1.23 -5.66
N THR A 54 17.20 -1.98 -6.43
CA THR A 54 16.88 -2.27 -7.83
C THR A 54 16.32 -3.68 -7.92
N LEU A 55 15.05 -3.78 -8.29
CA LEU A 55 14.36 -5.03 -8.55
C LEU A 55 14.57 -5.40 -10.03
N GLY A 56 15.52 -6.29 -10.28
CA GLY A 56 15.73 -6.91 -11.59
C GLY A 56 15.03 -8.27 -11.65
N VAL A 57 14.32 -8.54 -12.75
CA VAL A 57 13.81 -9.89 -13.05
C VAL A 57 14.61 -10.42 -14.23
N ASP A 58 15.36 -11.51 -14.02
CA ASP A 58 15.98 -12.25 -15.11
C ASP A 58 14.89 -13.03 -15.85
N SER A 59 14.46 -12.48 -16.99
CA SER A 59 13.44 -13.09 -17.85
C SER A 59 14.04 -13.70 -19.12
N GLY A 60 15.38 -13.78 -19.24
CA GLY A 60 16.08 -14.13 -20.49
C GLY A 60 15.96 -13.08 -21.61
N ARG A 61 15.31 -11.94 -21.33
CA ARG A 61 15.27 -10.73 -22.17
C ARG A 61 15.76 -9.54 -21.36
N ALA A 62 16.36 -8.56 -22.02
CA ALA A 62 16.79 -7.32 -21.36
C ALA A 62 15.57 -6.46 -20.97
N THR A 63 14.94 -6.77 -19.85
CA THR A 63 13.94 -5.93 -19.20
C THR A 63 14.63 -4.96 -18.25
N ALA A 64 14.35 -3.66 -18.40
CA ALA A 64 14.84 -2.66 -17.46
C ALA A 64 14.29 -2.98 -16.05
N GLY A 65 15.18 -3.13 -15.08
CA GLY A 65 14.80 -3.31 -13.68
C GLY A 65 14.08 -2.08 -13.13
N LYS A 66 13.35 -2.26 -12.02
CA LYS A 66 12.70 -1.15 -11.31
C LYS A 66 13.55 -0.74 -10.13
N THR A 67 14.09 0.46 -10.16
CA THR A 67 14.73 1.08 -8.99
C THR A 67 13.68 1.75 -8.13
N VAL A 68 13.63 1.41 -6.85
CA VAL A 68 12.73 1.96 -5.84
C VAL A 68 13.52 2.46 -4.63
N GLU A 69 12.99 3.50 -4.00
CA GLU A 69 13.51 4.03 -2.74
C GLU A 69 12.66 3.45 -1.60
N VAL A 70 13.30 2.81 -0.61
CA VAL A 70 12.63 2.17 0.52
C VAL A 70 12.96 2.92 1.80
N TRP A 71 11.92 3.27 2.55
CA TRP A 71 12.00 4.07 3.77
C TRP A 71 11.44 3.29 4.95
N SER A 72 12.22 3.20 6.01
CA SER A 72 11.87 2.46 7.21
C SER A 72 11.53 3.42 8.35
N TYR A 73 10.44 3.13 9.05
CA TYR A 73 9.94 3.93 10.16
C TYR A 73 9.62 3.07 11.37
N ARG A 74 9.76 3.66 12.57
CA ARG A 74 9.16 3.15 13.81
C ARG A 74 8.18 4.18 14.32
N LEU A 75 6.88 3.92 14.10
CA LEU A 75 5.81 4.85 14.43
C LEU A 75 4.93 4.29 15.54
N GLN A 76 4.42 5.19 16.39
CA GLN A 76 3.40 4.83 17.36
C GLN A 76 2.03 4.82 16.67
N GLY A 77 1.46 3.62 16.51
CA GLY A 77 0.13 3.44 15.94
C GLY A 77 -0.99 3.55 16.98
N SER A 78 -2.23 3.67 16.49
CA SER A 78 -3.44 3.49 17.31
C SER A 78 -4.03 2.09 17.14
N ILE A 79 -4.81 1.61 18.10
CA ILE A 79 -5.57 0.34 18.00
C ILE A 79 -6.39 0.34 16.69
N GLY A 80 -6.23 -0.70 15.87
CA GLY A 80 -6.88 -0.82 14.56
C GLY A 80 -6.00 -0.50 13.35
N ALA A 81 -4.69 -0.25 13.53
CA ALA A 81 -3.71 -0.40 12.45
C ALA A 81 -3.56 -1.90 12.15
N ASN A 82 -4.54 -2.43 11.40
CA ASN A 82 -4.57 -3.69 10.66
C ASN A 82 -3.35 -4.59 10.93
N SER A 83 -3.55 -5.44 11.93
CA SER A 83 -2.81 -6.65 12.25
C SER A 83 -2.92 -7.69 11.13
N HIS A 84 -2.32 -7.40 9.97
CA HIS A 84 -1.80 -8.42 9.07
C HIS A 84 -0.28 -8.32 9.09
N SER A 85 0.27 -8.59 10.27
CA SER A 85 1.64 -9.03 10.43
C SER A 85 1.56 -10.38 11.12
N GLU A 86 2.10 -11.39 10.43
CA GLU A 86 2.08 -12.85 10.68
C GLU A 86 0.93 -13.62 10.02
#